data_AF-A0AAQ3RHA3-F1
#
_entry.id   AF-A0AAQ3RHA3-F1
#
_cell.length_a   1.000
_cell.length_b   1.000
_cell.length_c   1.000
_cell.angle_alpha   90.00
_cell.angle_beta   90.00
_cell.angle_gamma   90.00
#
_symmetry.space_group_name_H-M   'P 1'
#
loop_
_entity.id
_entity.type
_entity.pdbx_description
1 polymer ?
#
loop_
_entity_poly.entity_id
_entity_poly.type
_entity_poly.pdbx_seq_one_letter_code
_entity_poly.pdbx_strand_id
1 'polypeptide(L)'
;MWKVFYLGESQADRSIGEKKPKLSEEDRPSITELSGYSFKREEFDVEYDNDAELVLADMEFKNTDTEAEHQMKLHVLHIYSKRLDERKRRKHFVLERELLYLDPFEKSLLPEELQICQHYKVFMRFHSKEQHQDFLKNIIEEHRLVKRIQDLQVTHSSTHYDDVTTLSLEIL
;
A
#
# COMPACT_ATOMS: atom_id res chain seq x y z
N MET A 1 9.48 0.32 7.03
CA MET A 1 8.65 0.03 5.85
C MET A 1 8.55 1.33 5.11
N TRP A 2 8.98 1.39 3.84
CA TRP A 2 8.66 2.57 3.05
C TRP A 2 7.16 2.78 3.17
N LYS A 3 6.75 4.00 3.52
CA LYS A 3 5.35 4.38 3.49
C LYS A 3 4.94 4.19 2.04
N VAL A 4 4.35 3.04 1.73
CA VAL A 4 3.45 2.91 0.60
C VAL A 4 2.43 4.00 0.86
N PHE A 5 2.46 5.04 0.05
CA PHE A 5 1.63 6.23 0.25
C PHE A 5 0.18 5.76 0.32
N TYR A 6 -0.35 5.71 1.54
CA TYR A 6 -1.77 5.56 1.77
C TYR A 6 -2.42 6.84 1.24
N LEU A 7 -3.32 6.69 0.29
CA LEU A 7 -4.29 7.75 0.00
C LEU A 7 -5.29 7.75 1.17
N GLY A 8 -4.88 8.36 2.29
CA GLY A 8 -5.61 8.41 3.55
C GLY A 8 -5.77 9.87 3.98
N GLU A 9 -7.04 10.25 4.10
CA GLU A 9 -7.63 11.54 4.41
C GLU A 9 -6.82 12.47 5.35
N SER A 10 -6.74 13.74 4.97
CA SER A 10 -6.32 14.84 5.85
C SER A 10 -7.52 15.26 6.70
N GLN A 11 -7.52 14.90 7.97
CA GLN A 11 -8.41 15.45 8.98
C GLN A 11 -7.67 16.56 9.74
N ALA A 12 -8.09 17.81 9.54
CA ALA A 12 -7.88 18.89 10.50
C ALA A 12 -8.94 19.98 10.30
N ASP A 13 -9.82 20.05 11.27
CA ASP A 13 -10.81 21.09 11.50
C ASP A 13 -10.11 22.40 11.90
N ARG A 14 -10.44 23.51 11.24
CA ARG A 14 -10.54 24.88 11.78
C ARG A 14 -10.91 25.89 10.67
N SER A 15 -11.96 26.65 10.99
CA SER A 15 -12.56 27.71 10.18
C SER A 15 -11.59 28.83 9.76
N ILE A 16 -11.59 29.20 8.48
CA ILE A 16 -11.81 30.58 8.01
C ILE A 16 -12.11 30.56 6.51
N GLY A 17 -13.08 31.36 6.08
CA GLY A 17 -13.65 31.31 4.74
C GLY A 17 -12.70 31.86 3.68
N GLU A 18 -12.21 30.99 2.80
CA GLU A 18 -11.69 31.34 1.48
C GLU A 18 -12.11 30.24 0.50
N LYS A 19 -12.66 30.64 -0.66
CA LYS A 19 -13.13 29.71 -1.70
C LYS A 19 -11.93 28.96 -2.27
N LYS A 20 -11.73 27.70 -1.86
CA LYS A 20 -10.71 26.82 -2.45
C LYS A 20 -11.02 26.59 -3.95
N PRO A 21 -10.04 26.74 -4.85
CA PRO A 21 -10.20 26.34 -6.24
C PRO A 21 -10.43 24.83 -6.30
N LYS A 22 -11.39 24.39 -7.11
CA LYS A 22 -11.59 22.97 -7.42
C LYS A 22 -10.34 22.48 -8.16
N LEU A 23 -9.48 21.71 -7.49
CA LEU A 23 -8.42 20.97 -8.13
C LEU A 23 -9.06 19.95 -9.07
N SER A 24 -8.77 20.06 -10.37
CA SER A 24 -9.13 19.08 -11.39
C SER A 24 -8.48 17.73 -11.05
N GLU A 25 -9.20 16.63 -11.29
CA GLU A 25 -8.71 15.27 -11.03
C GLU A 25 -7.42 14.91 -11.80
N GLU A 26 -7.06 15.69 -12.82
CA GLU A 26 -5.83 15.53 -13.63
C GLU A 26 -4.54 16.02 -12.94
N ASP A 27 -4.62 16.83 -11.88
CA ASP A 27 -3.42 17.37 -11.19
C ASP A 27 -2.86 16.44 -10.10
N ARG A 28 -3.40 15.23 -9.97
CA ARG A 28 -2.93 14.28 -8.96
C ARG A 28 -1.68 13.57 -9.52
N PRO A 29 -0.49 13.78 -8.93
CA PRO A 29 0.73 13.16 -9.42
C PRO A 29 0.57 11.65 -9.44
N SER A 30 1.01 11.03 -10.54
CA SER A 30 0.92 9.59 -10.72
C SER A 30 1.68 8.86 -9.61
N ILE A 31 1.28 7.64 -9.30
CA ILE A 31 1.94 6.84 -8.25
C ILE A 31 3.44 6.60 -8.56
N THR A 32 3.79 6.64 -9.85
CA THR A 32 5.17 6.58 -10.35
C THR A 32 5.92 7.88 -10.09
N GLU A 33 5.34 9.04 -10.36
CA GLU A 33 5.94 10.35 -10.04
C GLU A 33 6.10 10.55 -8.53
N LEU A 34 5.14 10.05 -7.73
CA LEU A 34 5.21 10.08 -6.27
C LEU A 34 6.29 9.15 -5.69
N SER A 35 6.69 8.12 -6.44
CA SER A 35 7.68 7.14 -5.97
C SER A 35 9.12 7.64 -6.07
N GLY A 36 9.41 8.64 -6.91
CA GLY A 36 10.77 9.11 -7.18
C GLY A 36 11.67 8.03 -7.80
N TYR A 37 11.10 7.04 -8.51
CA TYR A 37 11.89 5.96 -9.12
C TYR A 37 12.36 6.34 -10.54
N SER A 38 13.67 6.28 -10.76
CA SER A 38 14.31 6.54 -12.06
C SER A 38 14.52 5.25 -12.84
N PHE A 39 13.64 4.96 -13.80
CA PHE A 39 13.69 3.72 -14.57
C PHE A 39 15.01 3.53 -15.35
N LYS A 40 15.61 4.63 -15.86
CA LYS A 40 16.87 4.57 -16.61
C LYS A 40 18.09 4.23 -15.74
N ARG A 41 17.99 4.50 -14.43
CA ARG A 41 19.07 4.31 -13.47
C ARG A 41 18.82 3.16 -12.50
N GLU A 42 17.58 2.66 -12.49
CA GLU A 42 17.10 1.62 -11.60
C GLU A 42 17.27 1.97 -10.10
N GLU A 43 17.09 3.24 -9.77
CA GLU A 43 17.30 3.80 -8.42
C GLU A 43 16.11 4.65 -7.98
N PHE A 44 15.92 4.75 -6.66
CA PHE A 44 14.97 5.70 -6.06
C PHE A 44 15.71 6.98 -5.67
N ASP A 45 15.05 8.13 -5.78
CA ASP A 45 15.61 9.42 -5.40
C ASP A 45 15.99 9.49 -3.92
N VAL A 46 15.22 8.81 -3.06
CA VAL A 46 15.51 8.61 -1.64
C VAL A 46 15.49 7.11 -1.41
N GLU A 47 16.57 6.48 -0.94
CA GLU A 47 16.59 5.02 -0.70
C GLU A 47 16.20 4.61 0.74
N TYR A 48 16.09 3.31 0.98
CA TYR A 48 15.81 2.79 2.32
C TYR A 48 17.01 3.06 3.21
N ASP A 49 16.80 3.68 4.37
CA ASP A 49 17.90 4.03 5.27
C ASP A 49 18.95 4.87 4.52
N ASN A 50 18.50 5.94 3.87
CA ASN A 50 19.29 6.84 3.03
C ASN A 50 20.50 7.47 3.75
N ASP A 51 20.41 7.56 5.08
CA ASP A 51 21.43 8.20 5.91
C ASP A 51 22.41 7.17 6.51
N ALA A 52 22.33 5.89 6.10
CA ALA A 52 23.20 4.82 6.62
C ALA A 52 24.69 5.12 6.41
N GLU A 53 25.01 5.78 5.30
CA GLU A 53 26.34 6.16 4.88
C GLU A 53 26.93 7.27 5.76
N LEU A 54 26.11 8.06 6.46
CA LEU A 54 26.59 9.13 7.37
C LEU A 54 27.45 8.57 8.50
N VAL A 55 27.12 7.36 8.98
CA VAL A 55 27.89 6.68 10.04
C VAL A 55 29.29 6.30 9.56
N LEU A 56 29.46 6.13 8.24
CA LEU A 56 30.74 5.77 7.62
C LEU A 56 31.51 6.99 7.11
N ALA A 57 30.87 8.15 6.95
CA ALA A 57 31.43 9.31 6.26
C ALA A 57 32.79 9.75 6.84
N ASP A 58 32.92 9.74 8.17
CA ASP A 58 34.14 10.14 8.88
C ASP A 58 35.01 8.95 9.32
N MET A 59 34.64 7.72 8.93
CA MET A 59 35.36 6.52 9.35
C MET A 59 36.52 6.20 8.40
N GLU A 60 37.74 6.25 8.93
CA GLU A 60 38.96 5.91 8.21
C GLU A 60 39.83 4.94 9.00
N PHE A 61 40.59 4.07 8.34
CA PHE A 61 41.61 3.24 8.98
C PHE A 61 42.94 4.01 9.02
N LYS A 62 43.54 4.13 10.19
CA LYS A 62 44.81 4.81 10.42
C LYS A 62 45.89 3.78 10.75
N ASN A 63 47.12 4.07 10.34
CA ASN A 63 48.27 3.23 10.70
C ASN A 63 48.56 3.24 12.22
N THR A 64 48.01 4.20 12.96
CA THR A 64 48.11 4.30 14.42
C THR A 64 46.95 3.63 15.14
N ASP A 65 45.98 3.07 14.42
CA ASP A 65 44.84 2.38 15.04
C ASP A 65 45.33 1.19 15.85
N THR A 66 44.77 1.05 17.04
CA THR A 66 44.88 -0.17 17.83
C THR A 66 44.08 -1.30 17.17
N GLU A 67 44.44 -2.55 17.49
CA GLU A 67 43.69 -3.72 17.02
C GLU A 67 42.20 -3.62 17.40
N ALA A 68 41.89 -3.12 18.59
CA ALA A 68 40.51 -2.94 19.04
C ALA A 68 39.73 -1.93 18.18
N GLU A 69 40.35 -0.80 17.80
CA GLU A 69 39.74 0.19 16.89
C GLU A 69 39.54 -0.39 15.49
N HIS A 70 40.49 -1.18 15.00
CA HIS A 70 40.37 -1.86 13.72
C HIS A 70 39.16 -2.82 13.72
N GLN A 71 39.04 -3.67 14.75
CA GLN A 71 37.93 -4.60 14.89
C GLN A 71 36.58 -3.89 15.03
N MET A 72 36.53 -2.76 15.76
CA MET A 72 35.34 -1.93 15.84
C MET A 72 34.90 -1.43 14.45
N LYS A 73 35.82 -0.87 13.67
CA LYS A 73 35.54 -0.36 12.32
C LYS A 73 35.05 -1.46 11.39
N LEU A 74 35.66 -2.65 11.44
CA LEU A 74 35.17 -3.83 10.70
C LEU A 74 33.75 -4.22 11.10
N HIS A 75 33.42 -4.15 12.39
CA HIS A 75 32.07 -4.43 12.86
C HIS A 75 31.04 -3.41 12.34
N VAL A 76 31.41 -2.12 12.31
CA VAL A 76 30.58 -1.06 11.72
C VAL A 76 30.34 -1.32 10.23
N LEU A 77 31.38 -1.70 9.47
CA LEU A 77 31.23 -2.08 8.05
C LEU A 77 30.32 -3.29 7.87
N HIS A 78 30.39 -4.28 8.76
CA HIS A 78 29.50 -5.44 8.72
C HIS A 78 28.03 -5.05 8.96
N ILE A 79 27.77 -4.16 9.90
CA ILE A 79 26.42 -3.60 10.14
C ILE A 79 25.93 -2.86 8.89
N TYR A 80 26.78 -2.05 8.26
CA TYR A 80 26.43 -1.35 7.03
C TYR A 80 26.12 -2.32 5.87
N SER A 81 26.88 -3.39 5.71
CA SER A 81 26.58 -4.43 4.71
C SER A 81 25.17 -4.99 4.89
N LYS A 82 24.74 -5.26 6.13
CA LYS A 82 23.38 -5.72 6.41
C LYS A 82 22.31 -4.69 6.02
N ARG A 83 22.60 -3.39 6.19
CA ARG A 83 21.70 -2.31 5.75
C ARG A 83 21.59 -2.27 4.22
N LEU A 84 22.70 -2.44 3.50
CA LEU A 84 22.70 -2.56 2.04
C LEU A 84 21.88 -3.75 1.54
N ASP A 85 22.01 -4.90 2.19
CA ASP A 85 21.23 -6.09 1.83
C ASP A 85 19.72 -5.86 2.03
N GLU A 86 19.32 -5.24 3.14
CA GLU A 86 17.93 -4.89 3.38
C GLU A 86 17.40 -3.85 2.37
N ARG A 87 18.22 -2.87 2.00
CA ARG A 87 17.89 -1.88 0.97
C ARG A 87 17.65 -2.55 -0.38
N LYS A 88 18.56 -3.43 -0.81
CA LYS A 88 18.40 -4.25 -2.03
C LYS A 88 17.15 -5.12 -1.97
N ARG A 89 16.93 -5.82 -0.84
CA ARG A 89 15.76 -6.68 -0.64
C ARG A 89 14.45 -5.90 -0.78
N ARG A 90 14.37 -4.69 -0.21
CA ARG A 90 13.17 -3.85 -0.31
C ARG A 90 12.96 -3.29 -1.70
N LYS A 91 14.03 -2.83 -2.37
CA LYS A 91 13.94 -2.38 -3.76
C LYS A 91 13.42 -3.52 -4.65
N HIS A 92 14.02 -4.71 -4.53
CA HIS A 92 13.60 -5.88 -5.28
C HIS A 92 12.12 -6.22 -5.02
N PHE A 93 11.68 -6.21 -3.76
CA PHE A 93 10.29 -6.48 -3.41
C PHE A 93 9.28 -5.51 -4.06
N VAL A 94 9.62 -4.21 -4.13
CA VAL A 94 8.76 -3.20 -4.77
C VAL A 94 8.67 -3.44 -6.29
N LEU A 95 9.79 -3.74 -6.93
CA LEU A 95 9.87 -3.94 -8.37
C LEU A 95 9.24 -5.26 -8.82
N GLU A 96 9.55 -6.37 -8.15
CA GLU A 96 9.00 -7.71 -8.43
C GLU A 96 7.47 -7.71 -8.42
N ARG A 97 6.87 -6.87 -7.56
CA ARG A 97 5.42 -6.76 -7.38
C ARG A 97 4.78 -5.61 -8.15
N GLU A 98 5.55 -4.88 -8.96
CA GLU A 98 5.05 -3.76 -9.77
C GLU A 98 4.32 -2.69 -8.93
N LEU A 99 4.73 -2.47 -7.68
CA LEU A 99 4.08 -1.52 -6.76
C LEU A 99 4.30 -0.05 -7.13
N LEU A 100 5.02 0.21 -8.22
CA LEU A 100 5.23 1.55 -8.80
C LEU A 100 4.10 1.99 -9.72
N TYR A 101 3.15 1.09 -10.03
CA TYR A 101 2.03 1.35 -10.93
C TYR A 101 0.74 0.85 -10.30
N LEU A 102 -0.38 1.43 -10.73
CA LEU A 102 -1.70 0.92 -10.38
C LEU A 102 -1.91 -0.43 -11.08
N ASP A 103 -2.23 -1.46 -10.30
CA ASP A 103 -2.54 -2.80 -10.81
C ASP A 103 -3.75 -2.71 -11.77
N PRO A 104 -3.65 -3.22 -13.01
CA PRO A 104 -4.78 -3.30 -13.93
C PRO A 104 -6.02 -3.96 -13.32
N PHE A 105 -5.85 -4.94 -12.44
CA PHE A 105 -6.93 -5.56 -11.69
C PHE A 105 -7.65 -4.54 -10.81
N GLU A 106 -6.90 -3.77 -10.01
CA GLU A 106 -7.44 -2.72 -9.13
C GLU A 106 -8.21 -1.65 -9.92
N LYS A 107 -7.78 -1.30 -11.14
CA LYS A 107 -8.49 -0.32 -11.98
C LYS A 107 -9.92 -0.73 -12.36
N SER A 108 -10.22 -2.03 -12.35
CA SER A 108 -11.54 -2.55 -12.70
C SER A 108 -12.51 -2.66 -11.51
N LEU A 109 -12.02 -2.41 -10.30
CA LEU A 109 -12.76 -2.61 -9.05
C LEU A 109 -13.56 -1.37 -8.64
N LEU A 110 -14.64 -1.60 -7.89
CA LEU A 110 -15.40 -0.54 -7.25
C LEU A 110 -14.58 0.11 -6.11
N PRO A 111 -14.87 1.36 -5.72
CA PRO A 111 -14.17 2.03 -4.61
C PRO A 111 -14.19 1.23 -3.29
N GLU A 112 -15.29 0.55 -3.00
CA GLU A 112 -15.44 -0.34 -1.84
C GLU A 112 -14.47 -1.54 -1.92
N GLU A 113 -14.42 -2.19 -3.09
CA GLU A 113 -13.54 -3.32 -3.36
C GLU A 113 -12.05 -2.92 -3.33
N LEU A 114 -11.72 -1.73 -3.82
CA LEU A 114 -10.38 -1.16 -3.74
C LEU A 114 -9.90 -0.99 -2.30
N GLN A 115 -10.77 -0.53 -1.39
CA GLN A 115 -10.44 -0.41 0.03
C GLN A 115 -10.15 -1.77 0.66
N ILE A 116 -10.92 -2.80 0.27
CA ILE A 116 -10.66 -4.18 0.69
C ILE A 116 -9.27 -4.61 0.21
N CYS A 117 -8.95 -4.46 -1.08
CA CYS A 117 -7.63 -4.80 -1.59
C CYS A 117 -6.50 -4.06 -0.85
N GLN A 118 -6.66 -2.75 -0.60
CA GLN A 118 -5.70 -1.96 0.17
C GLN A 118 -5.48 -2.49 1.59
N HIS A 119 -6.54 -2.92 2.28
CA HIS A 119 -6.44 -3.51 3.61
C HIS A 119 -5.61 -4.80 3.59
N TYR A 120 -5.78 -5.63 2.56
CA TYR A 120 -5.09 -6.92 2.43
C TYR A 120 -3.67 -6.82 1.86
N LYS A 121 -3.23 -5.66 1.34
CA LYS A 121 -1.85 -5.45 0.84
C LYS A 121 -0.76 -5.81 1.85
N VAL A 122 -1.04 -5.73 3.15
CA VAL A 122 -0.09 -6.08 4.23
C VAL A 122 0.41 -7.54 4.14
N PHE A 123 -0.41 -8.43 3.56
CA PHE A 123 -0.13 -9.85 3.41
C PHE A 123 0.75 -10.20 2.21
N MET A 124 1.06 -9.24 1.33
CA MET A 124 1.95 -9.46 0.17
C MET A 124 3.31 -10.07 0.55
N ARG A 125 3.79 -9.83 1.77
CA ARG A 125 5.08 -10.34 2.24
C ARG A 125 5.13 -11.86 2.43
N PHE A 126 3.99 -12.53 2.44
CA PHE A 126 3.88 -13.96 2.76
C PHE A 126 3.60 -14.85 1.54
N HIS A 127 3.27 -14.26 0.41
CA HIS A 127 2.85 -14.95 -0.81
C HIS A 127 3.76 -14.56 -1.97
N SER A 128 3.82 -15.34 -3.05
CA SER A 128 4.36 -14.85 -4.33
C SER A 128 3.47 -13.72 -4.90
N LYS A 129 3.92 -13.04 -5.97
CA LYS A 129 3.08 -12.06 -6.68
C LYS A 129 1.76 -12.70 -7.15
N GLU A 130 1.84 -13.82 -7.85
CA GLU A 130 0.68 -14.54 -8.40
C GLU A 130 -0.27 -15.03 -7.30
N GLN A 131 0.27 -15.65 -6.25
CA GLN A 131 -0.53 -16.11 -5.10
C GLN A 131 -1.26 -14.96 -4.42
N HIS A 132 -0.63 -13.80 -4.29
CA HIS A 132 -1.30 -12.64 -3.70
C HIS A 132 -2.42 -12.10 -4.60
N GLN A 133 -2.22 -12.09 -5.93
CA GLN A 133 -3.27 -11.69 -6.87
C GLN A 133 -4.48 -12.62 -6.79
N ASP A 134 -4.26 -13.94 -6.75
CA ASP A 134 -5.37 -14.90 -6.61
C ASP A 134 -6.05 -14.80 -5.26
N PHE A 135 -5.29 -14.55 -4.19
CA PHE A 135 -5.85 -14.23 -2.88
C PHE A 135 -6.78 -13.01 -2.92
N LEU A 136 -6.36 -11.91 -3.54
CA LEU A 136 -7.21 -10.71 -3.66
C LEU A 136 -8.47 -10.97 -4.49
N LYS A 137 -8.36 -11.70 -5.61
CA LYS A 137 -9.53 -12.09 -6.41
C LYS A 137 -10.55 -12.86 -5.57
N ASN A 138 -10.09 -13.85 -4.80
CA ASN A 138 -10.96 -14.66 -3.94
C ASN A 138 -11.68 -13.81 -2.87
N ILE A 139 -10.97 -12.88 -2.24
CA ILE A 139 -11.54 -11.97 -1.24
C ILE A 139 -12.62 -11.05 -1.87
N ILE A 140 -12.38 -10.53 -3.07
CA ILE A 140 -13.38 -9.71 -3.77
C ILE A 140 -14.60 -10.53 -4.17
N GLU A 141 -14.42 -11.75 -4.69
CA GLU A 141 -15.52 -12.63 -5.02
C GLU A 141 -16.34 -13.02 -3.79
N GLU A 142 -15.69 -13.31 -2.66
CA GLU A 142 -16.36 -13.54 -1.39
C GLU A 142 -17.21 -12.33 -0.98
N HIS A 143 -16.65 -11.12 -1.03
CA HIS A 143 -17.38 -9.88 -0.73
C HIS A 143 -18.62 -9.72 -1.62
N ARG A 144 -18.50 -9.96 -2.93
CA ARG A 144 -19.61 -9.89 -3.89
C ARG A 144 -20.70 -10.90 -3.57
N LEU A 145 -20.33 -12.13 -3.22
CA LEU A 145 -21.27 -13.19 -2.86
C LEU A 145 -22.02 -12.85 -1.56
N VAL A 146 -21.32 -12.39 -0.53
CA VAL A 146 -21.94 -11.97 0.74
C VAL A 146 -22.93 -10.82 0.51
N LYS A 147 -22.54 -9.81 -0.27
CA LYS A 147 -23.41 -8.68 -0.63
C LYS A 147 -24.66 -9.16 -1.37
N ARG A 148 -24.48 -10.06 -2.36
CA ARG A 148 -25.60 -10.63 -3.11
C ARG A 148 -26.56 -11.42 -2.22
N ILE A 149 -26.04 -12.20 -1.27
CA ILE A 149 -26.88 -12.94 -0.31
C ILE A 149 -27.68 -11.97 0.54
N GLN A 150 -27.06 -10.90 1.05
CA GLN A 150 -27.72 -9.88 1.83
C GLN A 150 -28.84 -9.18 1.05
N ASP A 151 -28.59 -8.79 -0.20
CA ASP A 151 -29.59 -8.17 -1.08
C ASP A 151 -30.81 -9.08 -1.31
N LEU A 152 -30.56 -10.38 -1.54
CA LEU A 152 -31.62 -11.38 -1.71
C LEU A 152 -32.45 -11.57 -0.43
N GLN A 153 -31.82 -11.59 0.73
CA GLN A 153 -32.50 -11.69 2.02
C GLN A 153 -33.37 -10.46 2.33
N VAL A 154 -32.88 -9.26 2.00
CA VAL A 154 -33.64 -8.00 2.14
C VAL A 154 -34.85 -8.00 1.23
N THR A 155 -34.68 -8.41 -0.04
CA THR A 155 -35.78 -8.49 -1.01
C THR A 155 -36.83 -9.49 -0.56
N HIS A 156 -36.43 -10.71 -0.16
CA HIS A 156 -37.35 -11.72 0.35
C HIS A 156 -38.11 -11.25 1.60
N SER A 157 -37.46 -10.52 2.49
CA SER A 157 -38.11 -9.95 3.67
C SER A 157 -39.14 -8.89 3.27
N SER A 158 -38.81 -7.99 2.34
CA SER A 158 -39.73 -6.96 1.84
C SER A 158 -40.96 -7.58 1.17
N THR A 159 -40.78 -8.55 0.28
CA THR A 159 -41.90 -9.20 -0.43
C THR A 159 -42.82 -9.95 0.54
N HIS A 160 -42.30 -10.54 1.61
CA HIS A 160 -43.12 -11.16 2.65
C HIS A 160 -44.00 -10.14 3.39
N TYR A 161 -43.53 -8.91 3.64
CA TYR A 161 -44.35 -7.86 4.26
C TYR A 161 -45.40 -7.28 3.28
N ASP A 162 -45.04 -7.16 2.00
CA ASP A 162 -45.95 -6.68 0.94
C ASP A 162 -47.06 -7.71 0.64
N ASP A 163 -46.76 -9.01 0.61
CA ASP A 163 -47.78 -10.06 0.43
C ASP A 163 -48.74 -10.15 1.63
N VAL A 164 -48.24 -10.03 2.86
CA VAL A 164 -49.09 -10.07 4.07
C VAL A 164 -50.01 -8.84 4.17
N THR A 165 -49.51 -7.66 3.78
CA THR A 165 -50.33 -6.44 3.77
C THR A 165 -51.35 -6.43 2.63
N THR A 166 -51.01 -6.96 1.45
CA THR A 166 -51.93 -7.09 0.32
C THR A 166 -53.06 -8.08 0.63
N LEU A 167 -52.73 -9.26 1.17
CA LEU A 167 -53.74 -10.25 1.60
C LEU A 167 -54.64 -9.74 2.74
N SER A 168 -54.13 -8.88 3.62
CA SER A 168 -54.93 -8.28 4.69
C SER A 168 -55.93 -7.23 4.19
N LEU A 169 -55.67 -6.60 3.05
CA LEU A 169 -56.58 -5.64 2.40
C LEU A 169 -57.63 -6.31 1.50
N GLU A 170 -57.38 -7.52 1.01
CA GLU A 170 -58.35 -8.30 0.20
C GLU A 170 -59.38 -9.08 1.04
N ILE A 171 -59.14 -9.24 2.35
CA ILE A 171 -60.02 -9.98 3.28
C ILE A 171 -61.03 -9.05 4.02
N LEU A 172 -60.95 -7.73 3.82
CA LEU A 172 -61.89 -6.71 4.34
C LEU A 172 -62.85 -6.21 3.25
#